data_AF-A0A534PWK7-F1
#
_entry.id   AF-A0A534PWK7-F1
#
_cell.length_a   1.000
_cell.length_b   1.000
_cell.length_c   1.000
_cell.angle_alpha   90.00
_cell.angle_beta   90.00
_cell.angle_gamma   90.00
#
_symmetry.space_group_name_H-M   'P 1'
#
loop_
_entity.id
_entity.type
_entity.pdbx_description
1 polymer ?
#
loop_
_entity_poly.entity_id
_entity_poly.type
_entity_poly.pdbx_seq_one_letter_code
_entity_poly.pdbx_strand_id
1 'polypeptide(L)'
;MAVLDAERLRPLFHQRITEVRNPHSLCVAEDTVLVVSTGTDEVVAYDWGRRSLTFRGVAWTPSLAGRDTHHLNSIAYVDSEHIWVTGFGPKASGLWESASDGYICNIANGGVLKKGINQPHSLRPSGR
;
A
#
# COMPACT_ATOMS: atom_id res chain seq x y z
N MET A 1 -2.98 5.48 12.67
CA MET A 1 -2.05 4.35 12.90
C MET A 1 -1.81 4.19 14.39
N ALA A 2 -1.73 2.96 14.89
CA ALA A 2 -1.43 2.66 16.28
C ALA A 2 -0.24 1.71 16.36
N VAL A 3 0.60 1.91 17.38
CA VAL A 3 1.68 1.01 17.77
C VAL A 3 1.21 0.31 19.02
N LEU A 4 1.21 -1.02 18.99
CA LEU A 4 0.78 -1.85 20.11
C LEU A 4 1.98 -2.52 20.74
N ASP A 5 1.90 -2.74 22.04
CA ASP A 5 2.76 -3.68 22.75
C ASP A 5 2.57 -5.09 22.17
N ALA A 6 3.66 -5.76 21.82
CA ALA A 6 3.58 -7.04 21.11
C ALA A 6 3.00 -8.18 21.96
N GLU A 7 3.17 -8.13 23.28
CA GLU A 7 2.70 -9.19 24.18
C GLU A 7 1.24 -8.96 24.61
N ARG A 8 0.88 -7.71 24.91
CA ARG A 8 -0.41 -7.36 25.53
C ARG A 8 -1.37 -6.68 24.58
N LEU A 9 -0.95 -6.37 23.36
CA LEU A 9 -1.72 -5.65 22.34
C LEU A 9 -2.31 -4.32 22.85
N ARG A 10 -1.62 -3.68 23.80
CA ARG A 10 -2.03 -2.38 24.36
C ARG A 10 -1.44 -1.24 23.54
N PRO A 11 -2.18 -0.15 23.28
CA PRO A 11 -1.63 1.00 22.59
C PRO A 11 -0.45 1.63 23.34
N LEU A 12 0.72 1.67 22.71
CA LEU A 12 1.90 2.41 23.19
C LEU A 12 1.90 3.85 22.64
N PHE A 13 1.40 4.01 21.42
CA PHE A 13 1.32 5.27 20.71
C PHE A 13 0.25 5.17 19.62
N HIS A 14 -0.44 6.28 19.33
CA HIS A 14 -1.26 6.37 18.14
C HIS A 14 -1.16 7.78 17.55
N GLN A 15 -1.22 7.85 16.23
CA GLN A 15 -1.26 9.09 15.49
C GLN A 15 -2.34 8.99 14.42
N ARG A 16 -3.14 10.06 14.31
CA ARG A 16 -4.01 10.23 13.16
C ARG A 16 -3.16 10.64 11.97
N ILE A 17 -3.29 9.90 10.87
CA ILE A 17 -2.72 10.26 9.57
C ILE A 17 -3.86 10.77 8.69
N THR A 18 -3.64 11.86 7.96
CA THR A 18 -4.68 12.59 7.22
C THR A 18 -4.50 12.55 5.71
N GLU A 19 -3.32 12.15 5.25
CA GLU A 19 -2.91 12.15 3.84
C GLU A 19 -3.25 10.82 3.15
N VAL A 20 -3.77 9.84 3.89
CA VAL A 20 -4.18 8.53 3.38
C VAL A 20 -5.70 8.43 3.38
N ARG A 21 -6.29 8.08 2.24
CA ARG A 21 -7.74 7.88 2.05
C ARG A 21 -8.04 6.39 1.87
N ASN A 22 -8.87 5.84 2.75
CA ASN A 22 -9.23 4.42 2.77
C ASN A 22 -7.98 3.50 2.82
N PRO A 23 -7.26 3.45 3.96
CA PRO A 23 -6.03 2.66 4.09
C PRO A 23 -6.33 1.16 4.02
N HIS A 24 -5.65 0.41 3.14
CA HIS A 24 -5.83 -1.04 3.02
C HIS A 24 -4.64 -1.86 3.55
N SER A 25 -3.41 -1.36 3.39
CA SER A 25 -2.20 -2.08 3.80
C SER A 25 -1.07 -1.11 4.13
N LEU A 26 -0.11 -1.57 4.92
CA LEU A 26 1.13 -0.85 5.19
C LEU A 26 2.30 -1.82 5.30
N CYS A 27 3.51 -1.34 5.07
CA CYS A 27 4.75 -2.02 5.42
C CYS A 27 5.78 -1.02 5.95
N VAL A 28 6.80 -1.55 6.62
CA VAL A 28 7.97 -0.78 7.07
C VAL A 28 9.13 -1.15 6.17
N ALA A 29 9.71 -0.15 5.51
CA ALA A 29 10.89 -0.23 4.67
C ALA A 29 11.98 0.63 5.32
N GLU A 30 12.89 0.00 6.06
CA GLU A 30 13.90 0.69 6.89
C GLU A 30 13.22 1.69 7.84
N ASP A 31 13.55 2.98 7.74
CA ASP A 31 12.96 4.07 8.55
C ASP A 31 11.72 4.71 7.89
N THR A 32 11.19 4.12 6.82
CA THR A 32 10.01 4.62 6.10
C THR A 32 8.82 3.69 6.31
N VAL A 33 7.67 4.24 6.67
CA VAL A 33 6.38 3.54 6.59
C VAL A 33 5.70 3.87 5.28
N LEU A 34 5.40 2.83 4.51
CA LEU A 34 4.63 2.93 3.27
C LEU A 34 3.21 2.48 3.54
N VAL A 35 2.23 3.30 3.13
CA VAL A 35 0.80 3.04 3.34
C VAL A 35 0.07 3.09 2.01
N VAL A 36 -0.74 2.06 1.73
CA VAL A 36 -1.63 2.03 0.58
C VAL A 36 -2.86 2.89 0.88
N SER A 37 -3.03 3.95 0.09
CA SER A 37 -4.18 4.85 0.06
C SER A 37 -5.08 4.45 -1.12
N THR A 38 -5.90 3.42 -0.93
CA THR A 38 -6.77 2.86 -1.99
C THR A 38 -7.72 3.90 -2.55
N GLY A 39 -8.22 4.78 -1.68
CA GLY A 39 -9.11 5.85 -2.09
C GLY A 39 -8.50 6.79 -3.12
N THR A 40 -7.18 6.88 -3.24
CA THR A 40 -6.46 7.76 -4.19
C THR A 40 -5.55 7.01 -5.16
N ASP A 41 -5.50 5.68 -5.13
CA ASP A 41 -4.52 4.83 -5.83
C ASP A 41 -3.05 5.15 -5.48
N GLU A 42 -2.76 5.67 -4.29
CA GLU A 42 -1.40 6.08 -3.94
C GLU A 42 -0.74 5.14 -2.94
N VAL A 43 0.59 5.02 -3.02
CA VAL A 43 1.43 4.60 -1.90
C VAL A 43 2.03 5.86 -1.28
N VAL A 44 1.65 6.12 -0.03
CA VAL A 44 2.09 7.29 0.73
C VAL A 44 3.23 6.90 1.66
N ALA A 45 4.30 7.69 1.66
CA ALA A 45 5.45 7.52 2.53
C ALA A 45 5.41 8.44 3.75
N TYR A 46 5.78 7.89 4.89
CA TYR A 46 6.03 8.61 6.13
C TYR A 46 7.41 8.24 6.68
N ASP A 47 8.14 9.22 7.20
CA ASP A 47 9.33 8.95 8.00
C ASP A 47 8.91 8.49 9.40
N TRP A 48 9.53 7.40 9.87
CA TRP A 48 9.30 6.85 11.20
C TRP A 48 10.25 7.47 12.22
N GLY A 49 9.70 8.26 13.13
CA GLY A 49 10.39 8.73 14.32
C GLY A 49 10.06 7.88 15.55
N ARG A 50 10.73 8.15 16.69
CA ARG A 50 10.53 7.41 17.95
C ARG A 50 9.06 7.27 18.37
N ARG A 51 8.24 8.30 18.16
CA ARG A 51 6.80 8.35 18.49
C ARG A 51 6.06 9.29 17.54
N SER A 52 6.40 9.26 16.26
CA SER A 52 5.76 10.11 15.27
C SER A 52 5.94 9.54 13.87
N LEU A 53 4.93 9.74 13.03
CA LEU A 53 5.06 9.67 11.59
C LEU A 53 5.07 11.08 11.01
N THR A 54 6.04 11.36 10.16
CA THR A 54 6.10 12.63 9.42
C THR A 54 5.80 12.34 7.96
N PHE A 55 4.80 13.03 7.39
CA PHE A 55 4.46 12.85 5.98
C PHE A 55 5.63 13.27 5.09
N ARG A 56 6.04 12.36 4.20
CA ARG A 56 7.14 12.58 3.26
C ARG A 56 6.64 12.89 1.85
N GLY A 57 5.53 12.26 1.44
CA GLY A 57 4.95 12.44 0.11
C GLY A 57 4.32 11.17 -0.46
N VAL A 58 3.87 11.26 -1.71
CA VAL A 58 3.46 10.10 -2.50
C VAL A 58 4.71 9.44 -3.06
N ALA A 59 4.96 8.18 -2.68
CA ALA A 59 6.09 7.39 -3.17
C ALA A 59 5.81 6.82 -4.56
N TRP A 60 4.56 6.45 -4.83
CA TRP A 60 4.17 5.84 -6.10
C TRP A 60 2.66 5.92 -6.32
N THR A 61 2.25 5.92 -7.59
CA THR A 61 0.86 5.77 -8.01
C THR A 61 0.78 5.15 -9.43
N PRO A 62 -0.20 4.27 -9.73
CA PRO A 62 -0.46 3.82 -11.09
C PRO A 62 -1.24 4.85 -11.91
N SER A 63 -1.86 5.86 -11.26
CA SER A 63 -2.69 6.86 -11.94
C SER A 63 -2.61 8.23 -11.24
N LEU A 64 -2.61 9.31 -12.02
CA LEU A 64 -2.67 10.67 -11.48
C LEU A 64 -4.12 11.14 -11.25
N ALA A 65 -5.07 10.22 -11.12
CA ALA A 65 -6.49 10.55 -11.06
C ALA A 65 -6.93 11.13 -9.70
N GLY A 66 -6.13 10.93 -8.64
CA GLY A 66 -6.46 11.37 -7.28
C GLY A 66 -7.73 10.71 -6.72
N ARG A 67 -8.10 9.53 -7.25
CA ARG A 67 -9.28 8.74 -6.87
C ARG A 67 -9.07 7.26 -7.15
N ASP A 68 -9.87 6.44 -6.49
CA ASP A 68 -9.84 4.97 -6.61
C ASP A 68 -10.25 4.52 -8.03
N THR A 69 -9.26 4.19 -8.84
CA THR A 69 -9.40 3.70 -10.22
C THR A 69 -8.74 2.35 -10.45
N HIS A 70 -7.76 1.96 -9.63
CA HIS A 70 -7.09 0.66 -9.68
C HIS A 70 -7.35 -0.22 -8.45
N HIS A 71 -7.92 0.34 -7.39
CA HIS A 71 -8.19 -0.34 -6.12
C HIS A 71 -6.97 -1.09 -5.59
N LEU A 72 -5.95 -0.32 -5.18
CA LEU A 72 -4.77 -0.88 -4.53
C LEU A 72 -5.16 -1.61 -3.24
N ASN A 73 -4.57 -2.77 -2.99
CA ASN A 73 -4.93 -3.62 -1.86
C ASN A 73 -3.78 -3.82 -0.88
N SER A 74 -2.68 -4.39 -1.36
CA SER A 74 -1.60 -4.85 -0.49
C SER A 74 -0.27 -4.26 -0.90
N ILE A 75 0.61 -4.09 0.08
CA ILE A 75 2.02 -3.72 -0.13
C ILE A 75 2.91 -4.64 0.68
N ALA A 76 4.02 -5.08 0.10
CA ALA A 76 5.03 -5.88 0.77
C ALA A 76 6.44 -5.35 0.44
N TYR A 77 7.27 -5.25 1.47
CA TYR A 77 8.68 -4.92 1.36
C TYR A 77 9.52 -6.19 1.50
N VAL A 78 10.44 -6.41 0.56
CA VAL A 78 11.46 -7.48 0.64
C VAL A 78 12.83 -6.84 0.87
N ASP A 79 13.18 -5.87 0.02
CA ASP A 79 14.37 -5.03 0.11
C ASP A 79 14.14 -3.71 -0.67
N SER A 80 15.16 -2.85 -0.77
CA SER A 80 15.07 -1.54 -1.42
C SER A 80 14.79 -1.58 -2.93
N GLU A 81 15.08 -2.69 -3.60
CA GLU A 81 14.80 -2.89 -5.03
C GLU A 81 13.48 -3.64 -5.24
N HIS A 82 12.92 -4.26 -4.22
CA HIS A 82 11.77 -5.15 -4.29
C HIS A 82 10.64 -4.73 -3.33
N ILE A 83 9.89 -3.72 -3.75
CA ILE A 83 8.71 -3.21 -3.04
C ILE A 83 7.48 -3.46 -3.90
N TRP A 84 6.62 -4.37 -3.48
CA TRP A 84 5.56 -4.92 -4.32
C TRP A 84 4.19 -4.46 -3.86
N VAL A 85 3.34 -4.06 -4.80
CA VAL A 85 1.94 -3.72 -4.57
C VAL A 85 1.01 -4.59 -5.40
N THR A 86 -0.21 -4.78 -4.90
CA THR A 86 -1.31 -5.37 -5.68
C THR A 86 -2.44 -4.39 -5.88
N GLY A 87 -3.11 -4.49 -7.02
CA GLY A 87 -4.34 -3.77 -7.32
C GLY A 87 -5.27 -4.62 -8.17
N PHE A 88 -6.57 -4.35 -8.10
CA PHE A 88 -7.55 -5.00 -8.97
C PHE A 88 -7.43 -4.57 -10.44
N GLY A 89 -6.77 -3.43 -10.69
CA GLY A 89 -6.72 -2.83 -12.01
C GLY A 89 -7.97 -2.00 -12.29
N PRO A 90 -8.05 -1.40 -13.49
CA PRO A 90 -9.20 -0.60 -13.90
C PRO A 90 -10.50 -1.40 -13.84
N LYS A 91 -11.58 -0.76 -13.40
CA LYS A 91 -12.92 -1.36 -13.52
C LYS A 91 -13.31 -1.52 -14.99
N ALA A 92 -14.02 -2.59 -15.31
CA ALA A 92 -14.72 -2.72 -16.59
C ALA A 92 -16.12 -2.06 -16.56
N SER A 93 -16.69 -1.80 -15.37
CA SER A 93 -17.98 -1.15 -15.17
C SER A 93 -18.01 -0.30 -13.88
N GLY A 94 -19.19 0.09 -13.37
CA GLY A 94 -19.30 0.90 -12.15
C GLY A 94 -18.84 0.19 -10.86
N LEU A 95 -18.82 -1.15 -10.85
CA LEU A 95 -18.60 -1.96 -9.65
C LEU A 95 -17.21 -2.62 -9.65
N TRP A 96 -16.59 -2.77 -8.47
CA TRP A 96 -15.24 -3.34 -8.34
C TRP A 96 -15.15 -4.82 -8.72
N GLU A 97 -16.24 -5.57 -8.58
CA GLU A 97 -16.41 -6.94 -9.07
C GLU A 97 -16.19 -7.09 -10.59
N SER A 98 -16.24 -6.00 -11.35
CA SER A 98 -15.93 -6.01 -12.78
C SER A 98 -14.42 -5.96 -13.10
N ALA A 99 -13.57 -5.59 -12.13
CA ALA A 99 -12.14 -5.47 -12.33
C ALA A 99 -11.49 -6.86 -12.34
N SER A 100 -10.89 -7.24 -13.48
CA SER A 100 -10.30 -8.58 -13.70
C SER A 100 -8.86 -8.53 -14.20
N ASP A 101 -8.33 -7.35 -14.55
CA ASP A 101 -6.93 -7.16 -14.96
C ASP A 101 -6.06 -6.69 -13.79
N GLY A 102 -6.14 -7.44 -12.67
CA GLY A 102 -5.34 -7.15 -11.48
C GLY A 102 -3.89 -7.51 -11.67
N TYR A 103 -3.02 -6.89 -10.87
CA TYR A 103 -1.57 -6.95 -11.07
C TYR A 103 -0.77 -7.02 -9.77
N ILE A 104 0.49 -7.42 -9.91
CA ILE A 104 1.56 -7.28 -8.93
C ILE A 104 2.64 -6.40 -9.56
N CYS A 105 2.91 -5.23 -8.98
CA CYS A 105 3.85 -4.24 -9.53
C CYS A 105 4.94 -3.90 -8.50
N ASN A 106 6.17 -3.77 -8.96
CA ASN A 106 7.28 -3.24 -8.18
C ASN A 106 7.25 -1.71 -8.24
N ILE A 107 7.07 -1.05 -7.11
CA ILE A 107 6.99 0.42 -7.07
C ILE A 107 8.38 1.08 -7.12
N ALA A 108 9.46 0.36 -6.86
CA ALA A 108 10.82 0.89 -6.91
C ALA A 108 11.26 1.21 -8.35
N ASN A 109 10.79 0.44 -9.33
CA ASN A 109 11.18 0.58 -10.74
C ASN A 109 10.01 0.55 -11.74
N GLY A 110 8.77 0.37 -11.27
CA GLY A 110 7.58 0.27 -12.11
C GLY A 110 7.40 -1.09 -12.82
N GLY A 111 8.26 -2.06 -12.56
CA GLY A 111 8.25 -3.38 -13.19
C GLY A 111 7.05 -4.21 -12.75
N VAL A 112 6.30 -4.75 -13.71
CA VAL A 112 5.14 -5.59 -13.42
C VAL A 112 5.55 -7.07 -13.40
N LEU A 113 5.38 -7.71 -12.25
CA LEU A 113 5.66 -9.15 -12.09
C LEU A 113 4.55 -10.01 -12.70
N LYS A 114 3.30 -9.60 -12.55
CA LYS A 114 2.14 -10.35 -13.04
C LYS A 114 0.95 -9.43 -13.32
N LYS A 115 0.16 -9.75 -14.34
CA LYS A 115 -1.15 -9.15 -14.69
C LYS A 115 -2.22 -10.23 -14.90
N GLY A 116 -3.47 -9.82 -15.11
CA GLY A 116 -4.61 -10.71 -15.32
C GLY A 116 -4.97 -11.52 -14.08
N ILE A 117 -4.64 -11.04 -12.88
CA ILE A 117 -5.05 -11.69 -11.64
C ILE A 117 -6.44 -11.17 -11.29
N ASN A 118 -7.40 -12.08 -11.08
CA ASN A 118 -8.71 -11.68 -10.64
C ASN A 118 -8.64 -11.18 -9.19
N GLN A 119 -8.75 -9.85 -9.02
CA GLN A 119 -8.87 -9.17 -7.74
C GLN A 119 -7.85 -9.61 -6.65
N PRO A 120 -6.53 -9.36 -6.81
CA PRO A 120 -5.55 -9.73 -5.79
C PRO A 120 -5.65 -8.83 -4.54
N HIS A 121 -6.20 -9.39 -3.47
CA HIS A 121 -6.45 -8.69 -2.19
C HIS A 121 -5.25 -8.66 -1.24
N SER A 122 -4.32 -9.60 -1.36
CA SER A 122 -3.22 -9.74 -0.41
C SER A 122 -1.95 -10.20 -1.10
N LEU A 123 -0.83 -9.69 -0.60
CA LEU A 123 0.50 -10.10 -1.01
C LEU A 123 1.30 -10.50 0.22
N ARG A 124 2.05 -11.59 0.09
CA ARG A 124 2.98 -12.03 1.13
C ARG A 124 4.27 -12.48 0.46
N PRO A 125 5.43 -11.94 0.85
CA PRO A 125 6.72 -12.52 0.47
C PRO A 125 6.83 -13.96 0.99
N SER A 126 7.24 -14.88 0.14
CA SER A 126 7.57 -16.25 0.52
C SER A 126 9.09 -16.40 0.57
N GLY A 127 9.62 -16.74 1.75
CA GLY A 127 11.06 -16.81 2.01
C GLY A 127 11.44 -16.05 3.28
N ARG A 128 12.31 -16.65 4.09
CA ARG A 128 13.17 -15.99 5.06
C ARG A 128 14.60 -16.42 4.72
#